data_AF-A0A6B3H8K1-F1
#
_entry.id   AF-A0A6B3H8K1-F1
#
_cell.length_a   1.000
_cell.length_b   1.000
_cell.length_c   1.000
_cell.angle_alpha   90.00
_cell.angle_beta   90.00
_cell.angle_gamma   90.00
#
_symmetry.space_group_name_H-M   'P 1'
#
loop_
_entity.id
_entity.type
_entity.pdbx_description
1 polymer ?
#
loop_
_entity_poly.entity_id
_entity_poly.type
_entity_poly.pdbx_seq_one_letter_code
_entity_poly.pdbx_strand_id
1 'polypeptide(L)'
;TVWLADPEGHPVARIGGLRFQRGRRRGHPFAEHLHRVGFERVHPVAEATDPAGTLVVGDAELGVGLGADVVPDLDALVKRLDGRADTPRRLLFALPDRAS
;
A
#
# COMPACT_ATOMS: atom_id res chain seq x y z
N THR A 1 -0.33 37.56 -6.76
CA THR A 1 0.75 36.56 -6.55
C THR A 1 0.11 35.28 -6.07
N VAL A 2 0.49 34.14 -6.64
CA VAL A 2 0.00 32.81 -6.25
C VAL A 2 1.15 32.03 -5.63
N TRP A 3 0.84 31.26 -4.60
CA TRP A 3 1.78 30.36 -3.95
C TRP A 3 1.28 28.93 -4.14
N LEU A 4 2.20 28.05 -4.53
CA LEU A 4 1.98 26.61 -4.58
C LEU A 4 2.60 26.02 -3.31
N ALA A 5 1.91 25.06 -2.69
CA ALA A 5 2.38 24.37 -1.52
C ALA A 5 2.40 22.85 -1.73
N ASP A 6 3.29 22.17 -1.02
CA ASP A 6 3.29 20.71 -0.88
C ASP A 6 2.06 20.23 -0.06
N PRO A 7 1.84 18.91 0.06
CA PRO A 7 0.74 18.36 0.86
C PRO A 7 0.76 18.76 2.34
N GLU A 8 1.95 19.01 2.90
CA GLU A 8 2.16 19.48 4.27
C GLU A 8 1.90 21.00 4.44
N GLY A 9 1.67 21.73 3.35
CA GLY A 9 1.41 23.16 3.34
C GLY A 9 2.65 24.03 3.23
N HIS A 10 3.83 23.47 3.01
CA HIS A 10 5.05 24.24 2.79
C HIS A 10 5.06 24.83 1.38
N PRO A 11 5.37 26.12 1.22
CA PRO A 11 5.42 26.76 -0.08
C PRO A 11 6.57 26.20 -0.93
N VAL A 12 6.23 25.65 -2.10
CA VAL A 12 7.20 25.09 -3.06
C VAL A 12 7.47 26.02 -4.24
N ALA A 13 6.56 26.95 -4.54
CA ALA A 13 6.78 27.93 -5.60
C ALA A 13 5.93 29.20 -5.42
N ARG A 14 6.45 30.31 -5.96
CA ARG A 14 5.78 31.61 -5.98
C ARG A 14 5.70 32.15 -7.40
N ILE A 15 4.49 32.46 -7.85
CA ILE A 15 4.24 33.06 -9.16
C ILE A 15 3.77 34.51 -8.97
N GLY A 16 4.67 35.44 -9.29
CA GLY A 16 4.39 36.87 -9.39
C GLY A 16 3.83 37.25 -10.77
N GLY A 17 3.21 38.43 -10.89
CA GLY A 17 2.87 39.02 -12.19
C GLY A 17 1.67 38.42 -12.94
N LEU A 18 0.94 37.46 -12.37
CA LEU A 18 -0.29 36.95 -12.95
C LEU A 18 -1.33 38.08 -13.10
N ARG A 19 -1.71 38.38 -14.35
CA ARG A 19 -2.78 39.33 -14.68
C ARG A 19 -3.97 38.55 -15.21
N PHE A 20 -5.09 38.61 -14.50
CA PHE A 20 -6.35 38.03 -14.98
C PHE A 20 -6.87 38.86 -16.15
N GLN A 21 -6.84 38.32 -17.36
CA GLN A 21 -7.50 38.93 -18.51
C GLN A 21 -8.96 38.47 -18.53
N ARG A 22 -9.88 39.42 -18.77
CA ARG A 22 -11.30 39.11 -19.05
C ARG A 22 -11.40 38.53 -20.46
N GLY A 23 -11.13 37.23 -20.58
CA GLY A 23 -11.29 36.44 -21.80
C GLY A 23 -12.28 35.30 -21.58
N ARG A 24 -13.10 35.02 -22.61
CA ARG A 24 -14.16 34.01 -22.63
C ARG A 24 -13.71 32.72 -21.96
N ARG A 25 -14.33 32.35 -20.84
CA ARG A 25 -14.09 31.06 -20.17
C ARG A 25 -14.33 29.95 -21.22
N ARG A 26 -13.29 29.21 -21.60
CA ARG A 26 -13.47 27.80 -22.00
C ARG A 26 -13.78 27.03 -20.72
N GLY A 27 -14.97 27.27 -20.17
CA GLY A 27 -15.49 26.52 -19.05
C GLY A 27 -16.12 25.26 -19.62
N HIS A 28 -15.52 24.11 -19.33
CA HIS A 28 -16.31 22.89 -19.31
C HIS A 28 -17.39 23.09 -18.23
N PRO A 29 -18.69 22.86 -18.52
CA PRO A 29 -19.78 23.18 -17.59
C PRO A 29 -19.85 22.30 -16.34
N PHE A 30 -18.91 21.36 -16.19
CA PHE A 30 -18.84 20.44 -15.08
C PHE A 30 -17.56 20.68 -14.28
N ALA A 31 -17.60 21.65 -13.37
CA ALA A 31 -16.91 21.44 -12.10
C ALA A 31 -17.84 20.56 -11.27
N GLU A 32 -17.92 19.28 -11.62
CA GLU A 32 -18.56 18.28 -10.79
C GLU A 32 -17.80 18.25 -9.46
N HIS A 33 -18.40 18.93 -8.47
CA HIS A 33 -18.11 18.93 -7.05
C HIS A 33 -16.62 18.88 -6.67
N LEU A 34 -16.07 20.04 -6.32
CA LEU A 34 -14.77 20.13 -5.66
C LEU A 34 -14.87 19.56 -4.24
N HIS A 35 -14.29 18.38 -4.03
CA HIS A 35 -14.26 17.72 -2.73
C HIS A 35 -12.98 18.07 -1.97
N ARG A 36 -13.11 18.40 -0.69
CA ARG A 36 -11.97 18.52 0.24
C ARG A 36 -11.69 17.14 0.81
N VAL A 37 -10.52 16.58 0.51
CA VAL A 37 -10.04 15.33 1.09
C VAL A 37 -8.99 15.67 2.14
N GLY A 38 -9.21 15.23 3.38
CA GLY A 38 -8.22 15.28 4.44
C GLY A 38 -7.42 13.98 4.46
N PHE A 39 -6.10 14.08 4.44
CA PHE A 39 -5.21 12.93 4.62
C PHE A 39 -4.72 12.93 6.06
N GLU A 40 -4.93 11.81 6.75
CA GLU A 40 -4.38 11.58 8.08
C GLU A 40 -3.21 10.60 7.97
N ARG A 41 -2.15 10.84 8.74
CA ARG A 41 -1.04 9.90 8.82
C ARG A 41 -1.52 8.63 9.50
N VAL A 42 -1.68 7.57 8.71
CA VAL A 42 -1.89 6.24 9.25
C VAL A 42 -0.56 5.78 9.83
N HIS A 43 -0.49 5.66 11.15
CA HIS A 43 0.59 4.93 11.79
C HIS A 43 0.31 3.44 11.53
N PRO A 44 1.17 2.74 10.76
CA PRO A 44 1.03 1.30 10.66
C PRO A 44 1.19 0.76 12.08
N VAL A 45 0.10 0.25 12.65
CA VAL A 45 0.21 -0.62 13.80
C VAL A 45 1.01 -1.80 13.26
N ALA A 46 2.23 -1.97 13.73
CA ALA A 46 2.92 -3.23 13.54
C ALA A 46 1.99 -4.27 14.16
N GLU A 47 1.29 -5.04 13.32
CA GLU A 47 0.68 -6.27 13.79
C GLU A 47 1.79 -7.01 14.50
N ALA A 48 1.62 -7.21 15.81
CA ALA A 48 2.44 -8.16 16.51
C ALA A 48 2.27 -9.46 15.73
N THR A 49 3.32 -9.83 14.98
CA THR A 49 3.34 -11.06 14.22
C THR A 49 3.16 -12.16 15.25
N ASP A 50 1.95 -12.70 15.35
CA ASP A 50 1.72 -13.96 16.04
C ASP A 50 2.22 -15.05 15.07
N PRO A 51 3.41 -15.61 15.30
CA PRO A 51 3.99 -16.56 14.38
C PRO A 51 3.14 -17.84 14.30
N ALA A 52 2.32 -18.12 15.33
CA ALA A 52 1.43 -19.27 15.38
C ALA A 52 0.29 -19.23 14.33
N GLY A 53 0.02 -18.07 13.71
CA GLY A 53 -1.01 -17.89 12.70
C GLY A 53 -0.50 -17.71 11.26
N THR A 54 0.83 -17.74 11.06
CA THR A 54 1.47 -17.46 9.77
C THR A 54 1.98 -18.75 9.13
N LEU A 55 1.71 -18.92 7.83
CA LEU A 55 2.23 -20.02 7.02
C LEU A 55 3.06 -19.44 5.86
N VAL A 56 4.32 -19.86 5.76
CA VAL A 56 5.24 -19.46 4.69
C VAL A 56 5.20 -20.48 3.56
N VAL A 57 5.18 -19.99 2.31
CA VAL A 57 5.19 -20.81 1.10
C VAL A 57 6.50 -20.56 0.36
N GLY A 58 7.29 -21.63 0.18
CA GLY A 58 8.46 -21.64 -0.72
C GLY A 58 9.82 -21.41 -0.07
N ASP A 59 9.90 -20.91 1.16
CA ASP A 59 11.19 -20.60 1.82
C ASP A 59 11.22 -21.09 3.28
N ALA A 60 12.03 -22.13 3.50
CA ALA A 60 12.21 -22.74 4.81
C ALA A 60 13.04 -21.87 5.76
N GLU A 61 14.01 -21.11 5.25
CA GLU A 61 14.84 -20.23 6.07
C GLU A 61 14.02 -19.04 6.56
N LEU A 62 13.18 -18.48 5.70
CA LEU A 62 12.23 -17.44 6.06
C LEU A 62 11.23 -17.92 7.12
N GLY A 63 10.74 -19.15 7.00
CA GLY A 63 9.88 -19.77 8.02
C GLY A 63 10.55 -19.90 9.39
N VAL A 64 11.79 -20.41 9.41
CA VAL A 64 12.58 -20.52 10.65
C VAL A 64 12.84 -19.15 11.27
N GLY A 65 13.21 -18.16 10.45
CA GLY A 65 13.43 -16.79 10.92
C GLY A 65 12.19 -16.14 11.52
N LEU A 66 11.00 -16.53 11.07
CA LEU A 66 9.72 -16.04 11.57
C LEU A 66 9.09 -16.92 12.66
N GLY A 67 9.65 -18.09 12.96
CA GLY A 67 9.03 -19.08 13.85
C GLY A 67 7.68 -19.61 13.32
N ALA A 68 7.49 -19.56 12.00
CA ALA A 68 6.25 -19.87 11.32
C ALA A 68 6.30 -21.26 10.65
N ASP A 69 5.13 -21.87 10.47
CA ASP A 69 5.02 -23.11 9.69
C ASP A 69 5.41 -22.85 8.22
N VAL A 70 5.92 -23.89 7.54
CA VAL A 70 6.33 -23.81 6.13
C VAL A 70 5.70 -24.91 5.29
N VAL A 71 5.28 -24.56 4.07
CA VAL A 71 5.01 -25.50 2.98
C VAL A 71 5.94 -25.21 1.80
N PRO A 72 6.40 -26.25 1.09
CA PRO A 72 7.42 -26.11 0.06
C PRO A 72 6.95 -25.39 -1.20
N ASP A 73 5.66 -25.46 -1.54
CA ASP A 73 5.11 -24.89 -2.77
C ASP A 73 3.58 -24.69 -2.67
N LEU A 74 2.99 -24.15 -3.74
CA LEU A 74 1.56 -23.88 -3.84
C LEU A 74 0.72 -25.16 -3.84
N ASP A 75 1.22 -26.25 -4.42
CA ASP A 75 0.48 -27.53 -4.47
C ASP A 75 0.37 -28.15 -3.07
N ALA A 76 1.44 -28.06 -2.27
CA ALA A 76 1.45 -28.45 -0.88
C ALA A 76 0.52 -27.57 -0.02
N LEU A 77 0.44 -26.27 -0.32
CA LEU A 77 -0.53 -25.38 0.33
C LEU A 77 -1.98 -25.83 0.05
N VAL A 78 -2.33 -26.07 -1.21
CA VAL A 78 -3.69 -26.48 -1.61
C VAL A 78 -4.08 -27.78 -0.91
N LYS A 79 -3.19 -28.80 -0.92
CA LYS A 79 -3.42 -30.06 -0.19
C LYS A 79 -3.66 -29.87 1.31
N ARG A 80 -2.94 -28.94 1.95
CA ARG A 80 -3.10 -28.65 3.39
C ARG A 80 -4.46 -28.01 3.67
N LEU A 81 -4.92 -27.09 2.81
CA LEU A 81 -6.22 -26.42 2.96
C LEU A 81 -7.39 -27.37 2.71
N ASP A 82 -7.28 -28.25 1.71
CA ASP A 82 -8.28 -29.30 1.42
C ASP A 82 -8.42 -30.29 2.58
N GLY A 83 -7.31 -30.57 3.28
CA GLY A 83 -7.28 -31.43 4.46
C GLY A 83 -7.97 -30.85 5.71
N ARG A 84 -8.48 -29.62 5.66
CA ARG A 84 -9.14 -28.93 6.80
C ARG A 84 -8.27 -28.82 8.06
N ALA A 85 -6.95 -28.87 7.91
CA ALA A 85 -6.02 -28.51 8.97
C ALA A 85 -6.25 -27.06 9.41
N ASP A 86 -5.74 -26.69 10.59
CA ASP A 86 -5.85 -25.32 11.12
C ASP A 86 -5.53 -24.30 10.02
N THR A 87 -6.55 -23.52 9.65
CA THR A 87 -6.48 -22.61 8.51
C THR A 87 -5.60 -21.43 8.90
N PRO A 88 -4.48 -21.19 8.18
CA PRO A 88 -3.56 -20.12 8.53
C PRO A 88 -4.29 -18.78 8.39
N ARG A 89 -4.07 -17.88 9.35
CA ARG A 89 -4.63 -16.51 9.31
C ARG A 89 -3.88 -15.64 8.31
N ARG A 90 -2.64 -16.00 7.99
CA ARG A 90 -1.75 -15.27 7.08
C ARG A 90 -0.94 -16.23 6.22
N LEU A 91 -0.88 -15.93 4.93
CA LEU A 91 -0.01 -16.59 3.96
C LEU A 91 1.10 -15.63 3.54
N LEU A 92 2.34 -16.11 3.51
CA LEU A 92 3.50 -15.33 3.13
C LEU A 92 4.24 -16.08 2.02
N PHE A 93 4.36 -15.46 0.84
CA PHE A 93 4.99 -16.06 -0.33
C PHE A 93 6.40 -15.52 -0.47
N ALA A 94 7.39 -16.40 -0.45
CA ALA A 94 8.74 -16.02 -0.80
C ALA A 94 8.79 -15.74 -2.30
N LEU A 95 9.10 -14.50 -2.66
CA LEU A 95 9.39 -14.17 -4.04
C LEU A 95 10.85 -14.55 -4.31
N PRO A 96 11.16 -15.27 -5.40
CA PRO A 96 12.53 -15.48 -5.79
C PRO A 96 13.18 -14.11 -6.01
N ASP A 97 14.40 -13.94 -5.48
CA ASP A 97 15.16 -12.72 -5.68
C ASP A 97 15.27 -12.48 -7.19
N ARG A 98 14.75 -11.33 -7.65
CA ARG A 98 14.93 -10.95 -9.05
C ARG A 98 16.41 -10.66 -9.24
N ALA A 99 17.11 -11.60 -9.89
CA ALA A 99 18.46 -11.36 -10.38
C ALA A 99 18.47 -10.04 -11.17
N SER A 100 19.17 -9.05 -10.62
CA SER A 100 19.40 -7.74 -11.24
C SER A 100 20.41 -7.85 -12.37
#